data_AF-A0A370LS55-F1
#
_entry.id   AF-A0A370LS55-F1
#
_cell.length_a   1.000
_cell.length_b   1.000
_cell.length_c   1.000
_cell.angle_alpha   90.00
_cell.angle_beta   90.00
_cell.angle_gamma   90.00
#
_symmetry.space_group_name_H-M   'P 1'
#
loop_
_entity.id
_entity.type
_entity.pdbx_description
1 polymer ?
#
loop_
_entity_poly.entity_id
_entity_poly.type
_entity_poly.pdbx_seq_one_letter_code
_entity_poly.pdbx_strand_id
1 'polypeptide(L)'
;MNLKYFTGKMCTVFTHPINRNFKEESPETYPKQAYIYFVGVVEEIDSEGVWITQATTGLKSYFFKHSLIGIAEEEVLNPDNEEDAQVIDKIKSNNEEIRQKMDKYKDKKDNLIQIDEISNFIKKAEEEAKK
;
A
#
# COMPACT_ATOMS: atom_id res chain seq x y z
N MET A 1 -5.06 30.10 -4.74
CA MET A 1 -4.10 29.35 -3.91
C MET A 1 -2.88 29.02 -4.76
N ASN A 2 -1.67 29.31 -4.30
CA ASN A 2 -0.45 29.05 -5.07
C ASN A 2 -0.02 27.60 -4.84
N LEU A 3 -0.04 26.76 -5.87
CA LEU A 3 0.34 25.34 -5.74
C LEU A 3 1.78 25.17 -5.25
N LYS A 4 2.69 26.12 -5.53
CA LYS A 4 4.07 26.11 -5.02
C LYS A 4 4.16 26.11 -3.49
N TYR A 5 3.07 26.41 -2.78
CA TYR A 5 2.98 26.22 -1.32
C TYR A 5 3.32 24.79 -0.88
N PHE A 6 2.98 23.79 -1.70
CA PHE A 6 3.20 22.39 -1.36
C PHE A 6 4.64 21.92 -1.58
N THR A 7 5.48 22.70 -2.28
CA THR A 7 6.86 22.33 -2.56
C THR A 7 7.67 22.14 -1.26
N GLY A 8 8.37 21.01 -1.18
CA GLY A 8 9.15 20.58 -0.01
C GLY A 8 8.33 19.87 1.07
N LYS A 9 7.00 19.77 0.92
CA LYS A 9 6.12 19.17 1.93
C LYS A 9 5.75 17.73 1.60
N MET A 10 5.49 16.94 2.63
CA MET A 10 4.83 15.64 2.48
C MET A 10 3.37 15.89 2.09
N CYS A 11 2.92 15.29 1.00
CA CYS A 11 1.57 15.45 0.51
C CYS A 11 1.00 14.14 -0.04
N THR A 12 -0.32 14.04 0.01
CA THR A 12 -1.09 13.09 -0.78
C THR A 12 -1.59 13.77 -2.06
N VAL A 13 -1.20 13.21 -3.20
CA VAL A 13 -1.63 13.63 -4.54
C VAL A 13 -2.73 12.71 -5.01
N PHE A 14 -3.91 13.27 -5.28
CA PHE A 14 -5.07 12.55 -5.80
C PHE A 14 -5.17 12.74 -7.31
N THR A 15 -5.29 11.65 -8.06
CA THR A 15 -5.45 11.69 -9.51
C THR A 15 -6.74 11.00 -9.95
N HIS A 16 -7.29 11.39 -11.10
CA HIS A 16 -8.28 10.54 -11.77
C HIS A 16 -7.62 9.19 -12.13
N PRO A 17 -8.40 8.11 -12.25
CA PRO A 17 -7.89 6.86 -12.79
C PRO A 17 -7.29 7.12 -14.19
N ILE A 18 -5.99 6.92 -14.32
CA ILE A 18 -5.29 6.91 -15.62
C ILE A 18 -5.52 5.54 -16.26
N ASN A 19 -5.62 5.49 -17.60
CA ASN A 19 -5.97 4.32 -18.44
C ASN A 19 -5.42 2.97 -17.93
N ARG A 20 -6.08 2.37 -16.95
CA ARG A 20 -5.80 1.06 -16.40
C ARG A 20 -7.13 0.33 -16.31
N ASN A 21 -7.24 -0.77 -17.05
CA ASN A 21 -8.47 -1.52 -17.14
C ASN A 21 -8.57 -2.48 -15.96
N PHE A 22 -8.83 -1.94 -14.77
CA PHE A 22 -8.99 -2.74 -13.56
C PHE A 22 -10.10 -3.81 -13.68
N LYS A 23 -11.04 -3.63 -14.62
CA LYS A 23 -12.11 -4.60 -14.92
C LYS A 23 -11.55 -5.90 -15.49
N GLU A 24 -10.44 -5.83 -16.22
CA GLU A 24 -9.71 -7.00 -16.74
C GLU A 24 -8.72 -7.55 -15.71
N GLU A 25 -8.12 -6.69 -14.89
CA GLU A 25 -7.09 -7.11 -13.92
C GLU A 25 -7.65 -7.77 -12.65
N SER A 26 -8.85 -7.42 -12.19
CA SER A 26 -9.49 -8.00 -10.99
C SER A 26 -11.02 -7.92 -11.05
N PRO A 27 -11.67 -8.81 -11.82
CA PRO A 27 -13.11 -8.74 -12.09
C PRO A 27 -14.01 -9.06 -10.88
N GLU A 28 -13.55 -9.86 -9.90
CA GLU A 28 -14.38 -10.34 -8.79
C GLU A 28 -14.52 -9.35 -7.61
N THR A 29 -13.65 -8.34 -7.53
CA THR A 29 -13.51 -7.45 -6.36
C THR A 29 -13.57 -5.98 -6.76
N TYR A 30 -14.49 -5.58 -7.64
CA TYR A 30 -14.46 -4.26 -8.27
C TYR A 30 -15.32 -3.18 -7.57
N PRO A 31 -14.80 -2.42 -6.58
CA PRO A 31 -15.25 -1.05 -6.38
C PRO A 31 -14.56 -0.20 -7.45
N LYS A 32 -15.34 0.49 -8.27
CA LYS A 32 -14.84 1.49 -9.21
C LYS A 32 -14.06 2.54 -8.40
N GLN A 33 -12.72 2.50 -8.41
CA GLN A 33 -11.92 3.45 -7.63
C GLN A 33 -12.21 4.86 -8.16
N ALA A 34 -12.82 5.70 -7.33
CA ALA A 34 -13.19 7.06 -7.71
C ALA A 34 -11.94 7.94 -7.97
N TYR A 35 -10.82 7.60 -7.33
CA TYR A 35 -9.53 8.27 -7.44
C TYR A 35 -8.39 7.30 -7.09
N ILE A 36 -7.19 7.61 -7.56
CA ILE A 36 -5.93 6.98 -7.13
C ILE A 36 -5.17 8.02 -6.31
N TYR A 37 -4.47 7.60 -5.26
CA TYR A 37 -3.68 8.50 -4.43
C TYR A 37 -2.22 8.04 -4.33
N PHE A 38 -1.32 9.01 -4.22
CA PHE A 38 0.10 8.80 -4.07
C PHE A 38 0.63 9.70 -2.96
N VAL A 39 1.43 9.14 -2.06
CA VAL A 39 2.01 9.89 -0.93
C VAL A 39 3.50 10.10 -1.18
N GLY A 40 3.96 11.33 -1.03
CA GLY A 40 5.37 11.66 -1.21
C GLY A 40 5.69 13.11 -0.91
N VAL A 41 6.97 13.44 -0.93
CA VAL A 41 7.45 14.82 -0.83
C VAL A 41 7.33 15.47 -2.19
N VAL A 42 6.63 16.61 -2.26
CA VAL A 42 6.55 17.39 -3.50
C VAL A 42 7.89 18.07 -3.74
N GLU A 43 8.59 17.70 -4.81
CA GLU A 43 9.87 18.31 -5.15
C GLU A 43 9.71 19.58 -5.96
N GLU A 44 8.81 19.56 -6.95
CA GLU A 44 8.63 20.66 -7.89
C GLU A 44 7.19 20.70 -8.39
N ILE A 45 6.72 21.92 -8.68
CA ILE A 45 5.45 22.17 -9.35
C ILE A 45 5.71 23.22 -10.43
N ASP A 46 5.43 22.83 -11.68
CA ASP A 46 5.61 23.67 -12.86
C ASP A 46 4.24 24.03 -13.49
N SER A 47 4.25 24.48 -14.76
CA SER A 47 3.01 24.80 -15.47
C SER A 47 2.17 23.56 -15.82
N GLU A 48 2.83 22.42 -15.96
CA GLU A 48 2.28 21.19 -16.54
C GLU A 48 1.86 20.18 -15.48
N GLY A 49 2.41 20.23 -14.27
CA GLY A 49 2.17 19.18 -13.28
C GLY A 49 2.95 19.31 -11.97
N VAL A 50 3.02 18.17 -11.28
CA VAL A 50 3.58 18.02 -9.94
C VAL A 50 4.54 16.84 -9.94
N TRP A 51 5.74 17.08 -9.44
CA TRP A 51 6.76 16.07 -9.22
C TRP A 51 6.81 15.70 -7.74
N ILE A 52 6.73 14.40 -7.43
CA ILE A 52 6.90 13.90 -6.06
C ILE A 52 7.99 12.83 -6.00
N THR A 53 8.60 12.72 -4.83
CA THR A 53 9.43 11.58 -4.42
C THR A 53 8.72 10.80 -3.34
N GLN A 54 8.48 9.51 -3.57
CA GLN A 54 7.82 8.62 -2.63
C GLN A 54 8.69 8.42 -1.39
N ALA A 55 8.10 8.59 -0.20
CA ALA A 55 8.82 8.56 1.07
C ALA A 55 9.49 7.21 1.37
N THR A 56 8.87 6.10 0.95
CA THR A 56 9.31 4.74 1.29
C THR A 56 10.32 4.17 0.30
N THR A 57 10.18 4.50 -0.98
CA THR A 57 10.97 3.88 -2.06
C THR A 57 11.99 4.84 -2.66
N GLY A 58 11.86 6.15 -2.42
CA GLY A 58 12.65 7.18 -3.11
C GLY A 58 12.33 7.30 -4.61
N LEU A 59 11.34 6.56 -5.11
CA LEU A 59 10.95 6.62 -6.52
C LEU A 59 10.26 7.94 -6.82
N LYS A 60 10.55 8.45 -8.02
CA LYS A 60 10.00 9.70 -8.51
C LYS A 60 8.77 9.45 -9.36
N SER A 61 7.76 10.30 -9.21
CA SER A 61 6.53 10.24 -10.00
C SER A 61 6.12 11.64 -10.41
N TYR A 62 5.68 11.76 -11.66
CA TYR A 62 5.19 13.01 -12.22
C TYR A 62 3.72 12.88 -12.59
N PHE A 63 2.94 13.86 -12.19
CA PHE A 63 1.50 13.90 -12.42
C PHE A 63 1.14 15.16 -13.17
N PHE A 64 0.58 14.97 -14.37
CA PHE A 64 0.11 16.11 -15.17
C PHE A 64 -1.09 16.77 -14.50
N LYS A 65 -1.16 18.08 -14.57
CA LYS A 65 -2.16 18.92 -13.91
C LYS A 65 -3.59 18.58 -14.31
N HIS A 66 -3.81 18.17 -15.58
CA HIS A 66 -5.12 17.71 -16.05
C HIS A 66 -5.58 16.42 -15.37
N SER A 67 -4.65 15.63 -14.83
CA SER A 67 -4.95 14.40 -14.10
C SER A 67 -5.14 14.59 -12.60
N LEU A 68 -4.79 15.76 -12.06
CA LEU A 68 -4.86 16.06 -10.64
C LEU A 68 -6.28 16.41 -10.21
N ILE A 69 -6.76 15.73 -9.17
CA ILE A 69 -7.99 16.04 -8.46
C ILE A 69 -7.68 16.99 -7.30
N GLY A 70 -6.59 16.75 -6.57
CA GLY A 70 -6.21 17.56 -5.42
C GLY A 70 -4.86 17.17 -4.83
N ILE A 71 -4.34 18.04 -3.97
CA ILE A 71 -3.13 17.81 -3.17
C ILE A 71 -3.50 18.14 -1.73
N ALA A 72 -3.30 17.19 -0.82
CA ALA A 72 -3.48 17.38 0.62
C ALA A 72 -2.11 17.35 1.30
N GLU A 73 -1.86 18.29 2.21
CA GLU A 73 -0.67 18.30 3.06
C GLU A 73 -0.83 17.21 4.14
N GLU A 74 0.21 16.43 4.36
CA GLU A 74 0.25 15.40 5.40
C GLU A 74 0.98 15.93 6.64
N GLU A 75 0.51 15.52 7.81
CA GLU A 75 1.19 15.78 9.07
C GLU A 75 2.42 14.87 9.22
N VAL A 76 3.57 15.47 9.50
CA VAL A 76 4.84 14.74 9.67
C VAL A 76 5.22 14.80 11.14
N LEU A 77 5.30 13.63 11.77
CA LEU A 77 5.70 13.50 13.17
C LEU A 77 7.18 13.84 13.33
N ASN A 78 7.50 14.69 14.30
CA ASN A 78 8.86 15.08 14.63
C ASN A 78 9.41 14.24 15.79
N PRO A 79 10.46 13.41 15.58
CA PRO A 79 11.01 12.57 16.65
C PRO A 79 11.64 13.35 17.81
N ASP A 80 12.00 14.62 17.61
CA ASP A 80 12.56 15.48 18.66
C ASP A 80 11.48 16.12 19.56
N ASN A 81 10.21 16.01 19.16
CA ASN A 81 9.07 16.42 19.98
C ASN A 81 8.61 15.25 20.85
N GLU A 82 8.40 15.48 22.15
CA GLU A 82 8.06 14.43 23.11
C GLU A 82 6.72 13.73 22.81
N GLU A 83 5.69 14.47 22.38
CA GLU A 83 4.38 13.91 22.05
C GLU A 83 4.46 13.06 20.77
N ASP A 84 5.10 13.57 19.73
CA ASP A 84 5.30 12.85 18.47
C ASP A 84 6.17 11.60 18.64
N ALA A 85 7.21 11.68 19.47
CA ALA A 85 8.06 10.53 19.80
C ALA A 85 7.25 9.40 20.43
N GLN A 86 6.34 9.71 21.35
CA GLN A 86 5.44 8.72 21.95
C GLN A 86 4.52 8.08 20.91
N VAL A 87 4.00 8.86 19.97
CA VAL A 87 3.17 8.35 18.86
C VAL A 87 3.99 7.43 17.95
N ILE A 88 5.20 7.84 17.59
CA ILE A 88 6.14 7.05 16.77
C ILE A 88 6.41 5.69 17.43
N ASP A 89 6.71 5.68 18.73
CA ASP A 89 7.03 4.45 19.46
C ASP A 89 5.80 3.53 19.57
N LYS A 90 4.62 4.10 19.83
CA LYS A 90 3.36 3.33 19.82
C LYS A 90 3.10 2.68 18.46
N ILE A 91 3.33 3.41 17.36
CA ILE A 91 3.17 2.87 16.00
C ILE A 91 4.17 1.74 15.74
N LYS A 92 5.44 1.90 16.16
CA LYS A 92 6.47 0.86 16.03
C LYS A 92 6.09 -0.41 16.78
N SER A 93 5.68 -0.30 18.05
CA SER A 93 5.24 -1.45 18.85
C SER A 93 4.04 -2.16 18.24
N ASN A 94 3.02 -1.42 17.78
CA ASN A 94 1.86 -2.00 17.11
C ASN A 94 2.24 -2.74 15.83
N ASN A 95 3.17 -2.19 15.04
CA ASN A 95 3.66 -2.83 13.81
C ASN A 95 4.42 -4.13 14.09
N GLU A 96 5.21 -4.18 15.17
CA GLU A 96 5.89 -5.39 15.64
C GLU A 96 4.86 -6.49 15.98
N GLU A 97 3.82 -6.15 16.74
CA GLU A 97 2.75 -7.10 17.09
C GLU A 97 2.00 -7.62 15.87
N ILE A 98 1.70 -6.73 14.90
CA ILE A 98 1.05 -7.11 13.64
C ILE A 98 1.94 -8.08 12.86
N ARG A 99 3.25 -7.81 12.75
CA ARG A 99 4.20 -8.72 12.08
C ARG A 99 4.22 -10.09 12.74
N GLN A 100 4.34 -10.15 14.06
CA GLN A 100 4.33 -11.41 14.81
C GLN A 100 3.02 -12.19 14.63
N LYS A 101 1.87 -11.50 14.59
CA LYS A 101 0.58 -12.13 14.28
C LYS A 101 0.58 -12.68 12.86
N MET A 102 1.04 -11.90 11.88
CA MET A 102 1.11 -12.33 10.49
C MET A 102 2.00 -13.56 10.28
N ASP A 103 3.15 -13.62 10.93
CA ASP A 103 4.06 -14.77 10.83
C ASP A 103 3.41 -16.04 11.42
N LYS A 104 2.75 -15.94 12.58
CA LYS A 104 1.95 -17.04 13.15
C LYS A 104 0.83 -17.50 12.21
N TYR A 105 0.18 -16.58 11.50
CA TYR A 105 -0.87 -16.93 10.53
C TYR A 105 -0.30 -17.62 9.29
N LYS A 106 0.88 -17.24 8.82
CA LYS A 106 1.58 -17.93 7.71
C LYS A 106 1.94 -19.35 8.10
N ASP A 107 2.57 -19.55 9.25
CA ASP A 107 2.95 -20.88 9.75
C ASP A 107 1.73 -21.80 9.88
N LYS A 108 0.61 -21.27 10.39
CA LYS A 108 -0.64 -22.03 10.50
C LYS A 108 -1.22 -22.39 9.13
N LYS A 109 -1.15 -21.49 8.16
CA LYS A 109 -1.65 -21.73 6.80
C LYS A 109 -0.81 -22.79 6.08
N ASP A 110 0.50 -22.74 6.21
CA ASP A 110 1.41 -23.71 5.58
C ASP A 110 1.21 -25.11 6.16
N ASN A 111 1.01 -25.22 7.48
CA ASN A 111 0.66 -26.48 8.13
C ASN A 111 -0.68 -27.05 7.65
N LEU A 112 -1.69 -26.20 7.42
CA LEU A 112 -2.99 -26.63 6.89
C LEU A 112 -2.87 -27.17 5.45
N ILE A 113 -2.13 -26.46 4.59
CA ILE A 113 -1.86 -26.90 3.21
C ILE A 113 -1.17 -28.27 3.22
N GLN A 114 -0.18 -28.47 4.09
CA GLN A 114 0.55 -29.74 4.19
C GLN A 114 -0.36 -30.90 4.64
N ILE A 115 -1.29 -30.66 5.56
CA ILE A 115 -2.28 -31.67 5.99
C ILE A 115 -3.23 -32.05 4.84
N ASP A 116 -3.68 -31.07 4.06
CA ASP A 116 -4.56 -31.31 2.90
C ASP A 116 -3.84 -32.13 1.82
N GLU A 117 -2.56 -31.84 1.55
CA GLU A 117 -1.73 -32.60 0.62
C GLU A 117 -1.53 -34.07 1.06
N ILE A 118 -1.23 -34.31 2.34
CA ILE A 118 -1.10 -35.66 2.91
C ILE A 118 -2.44 -36.40 2.83
N SER A 119 -3.54 -35.74 3.17
CA SER A 119 -4.88 -36.34 3.14
C SER A 119 -5.28 -36.76 1.72
N ASN A 120 -4.94 -35.96 0.72
CA ASN A 120 -5.19 -36.27 -0.69
C ASN A 120 -4.30 -37.43 -1.18
N PHE A 121 -3.05 -37.50 -0.73
CA PHE A 121 -2.16 -38.61 -1.05
C PHE A 121 -2.67 -39.94 -0.48
N ILE A 122 -3.12 -39.96 0.79
CA ILE A 122 -3.67 -41.16 1.43
C ILE A 122 -4.91 -41.66 0.68
N LYS A 123 -5.86 -40.77 0.35
CA LYS A 123 -7.07 -41.14 -0.42
C LYS A 123 -6.72 -41.79 -1.74
N LYS A 124 -5.74 -41.25 -2.47
CA LYS A 124 -5.30 -41.80 -3.75
C LYS A 124 -4.67 -43.19 -3.59
N ALA A 125 -3.84 -43.39 -2.57
CA ALA A 125 -3.24 -44.69 -2.28
C ALA A 125 -4.30 -45.75 -1.89
N GLU A 126 -5.34 -45.37 -1.14
CA GLU A 126 -6.46 -46.26 -0.80
C GLU A 126 -7.31 -46.65 -2.02
N GLU A 127 -7.49 -45.75 -2.99
CA GLU A 127 -8.18 -46.05 -4.25
C GLU A 127 -7.37 -46.98 -5.15
N GLU A 128 -6.04 -46.81 -5.19
CA GLU A 128 -5.14 -47.69 -5.94
C GLU A 128 -5.04 -49.09 -5.32
N ALA A 129 -5.07 -49.22 -3.99
CA ALA A 129 -5.04 -50.50 -3.29
C ALA A 129 -6.36 -51.31 -3.38
N LYS A 130 -7.46 -50.68 -3.79
CA LYS A 130 -8.78 -51.32 -4.00
C LYS A 130 -8.99 -51.83 -5.43
N LYS A 131 -8.05 -51.58 -6.36
CA LYS A 131 -8.02 -52.14 -7.71
C LYS A 131 -7.22 -53.45 -7.74
#